data_AF-A0A835X8M4-F1
#
_entry.id   AF-A0A835X8M4-F1
#
_cell.length_a   1.000
_cell.length_b   1.000
_cell.length_c   1.000
_cell.angle_alpha   90.00
_cell.angle_beta   90.00
_cell.angle_gamma   90.00
#
_symmetry.space_group_name_H-M   'P 1'
#
loop_
_entity.id
_entity.type
_entity.pdbx_description
1 polymer ?
#
loop_
_entity_poly.entity_id
_entity_poly.type
_entity_poly.pdbx_seq_one_letter_code
_entity_poly.pdbx_strand_id
1 'polypeptide(L)' 'MQKYLKRFKEKPFAAKLVSICLNCGSTKTTHNQYTIFCNDCGALNFYEAV' A
#
# COMPACT_ATOMS: atom_id res chain seq x y z
N MET A 1 -8.41 -35.86 -25.33
CA MET A 1 -8.58 -34.39 -25.41
C MET A 1 -7.91 -33.75 -24.20
N GLN A 2 -6.70 -33.19 -24.38
CA GLN A 2 -5.91 -32.59 -23.30
C GLN A 2 -6.48 -31.22 -22.91
N LYS A 3 -6.83 -31.05 -21.64
CA LYS A 3 -7.27 -29.77 -21.06
C LYS A 3 -6.03 -28.93 -20.75
N TYR A 4 -5.82 -27.86 -21.51
CA TYR A 4 -4.79 -26.87 -21.25
C TYR A 4 -5.17 -26.05 -20.01
N LEU A 5 -4.54 -26.34 -18.87
CA LEU A 5 -4.58 -25.51 -17.67
C LEU A 5 -3.83 -24.20 -17.98
N LYS A 6 -4.58 -23.10 -18.10
CA LYS A 6 -4.02 -21.75 -18.30
C LYS A 6 -3.15 -21.41 -17.09
N ARG A 7 -1.82 -21.38 -17.27
CA ARG A 7 -0.87 -20.85 -16.28
C ARG A 7 -1.20 -19.38 -16.05
N PHE A 8 -1.83 -19.07 -14.92
CA PHE A 8 -1.95 -17.70 -14.45
C PHE A 8 -0.52 -17.18 -14.26
N LYS A 9 -0.11 -16.22 -15.09
CA LYS A 9 1.09 -15.42 -14.83
C LYS A 9 0.83 -14.68 -13.52
N GLU A 10 1.34 -15.20 -12.43
CA GLU A 10 1.51 -14.47 -11.18
C GLU A 10 2.44 -13.30 -11.50
N LYS A 11 1.85 -12.17 -11.91
CA LYS A 11 2.57 -10.90 -11.93
C LYS A 11 3.11 -10.74 -10.51
N PRO A 12 4.38 -10.35 -10.31
CA PRO A 12 4.87 -10.07 -8.97
C PRO A 12 3.91 -9.06 -8.37
N PHE A 13 3.13 -9.51 -7.40
CA PHE A 13 2.27 -8.67 -6.60
C PHE A 13 3.23 -7.79 -5.82
N ALA A 14 3.64 -6.68 -6.45
CA ALA A 14 4.19 -5.55 -5.75
C ALA A 14 3.05 -5.14 -4.80
N ALA A 15 3.06 -5.74 -3.61
CA ALA A 15 2.22 -5.35 -2.51
C ALA A 15 2.59 -3.90 -2.25
N LYS A 16 1.94 -3.00 -2.97
CA LYS A 16 1.91 -1.58 -2.64
C LYS A 16 1.28 -1.60 -1.27
N LEU A 17 2.11 -1.48 -0.22
CA LEU A 17 1.66 -1.33 1.14
C LEU A 17 0.78 -0.09 1.15
N VAL A 18 -0.51 -0.30 0.91
CA VAL A 18 -1.53 0.75 0.97
C VAL A 18 -1.64 1.03 2.44
N SER A 19 -0.91 2.04 2.90
CA SER A 19 -1.01 2.43 4.29
C SER A 19 -2.28 3.24 4.44
N ILE A 20 -3.02 2.96 5.50
CA ILE A 20 -4.25 3.66 5.80
C ILE A 20 -3.89 4.76 6.80
N CYS A 21 -4.40 5.96 6.59
CA CYS A 21 -4.28 7.02 7.56
C CYS A 21 -5.03 6.63 8.83
N LEU A 22 -4.32 6.54 9.96
CA LEU A 22 -4.91 6.18 11.25
C LEU A 22 -5.92 7.22 11.77
N ASN A 23 -5.84 8.47 11.30
CA ASN A 23 -6.72 9.54 11.75
C ASN A 23 -8.06 9.58 11.00
N CYS A 24 -8.07 9.36 9.69
CA CYS A 24 -9.28 9.50 8.87
C CYS A 24 -9.67 8.25 8.08
N GLY A 25 -8.87 7.17 8.13
CA GLY A 25 -9.12 5.95 7.37
C GLY A 25 -8.85 6.06 5.87
N SER A 26 -8.31 7.19 5.38
CA SER A 26 -8.01 7.35 3.95
C SER A 26 -6.82 6.49 3.52
N THR A 27 -6.93 5.89 2.33
CA THR A 27 -5.84 5.18 1.64
C THR A 27 -4.97 6.10 0.79
N LYS A 28 -5.30 7.39 0.70
CA LYS A 28 -4.53 8.39 -0.05
C LYS A 28 -3.38 8.95 0.80
N THR A 29 -2.45 8.08 1.15
CA THR A 29 -1.26 8.45 1.91
C THR A 29 -0.02 8.50 1.01
N THR A 30 0.80 9.52 1.23
CA THR A 30 2.11 9.68 0.63
C THR A 30 3.16 9.22 1.63
N HIS A 31 4.05 8.33 1.19
CA HIS A 31 5.07 7.72 2.01
C HIS A 31 6.44 8.30 1.68
N ASN A 32 7.17 8.68 2.71
CA ASN A 32 8.60 8.94 2.64
C ASN A 32 9.34 8.00 3.61
N GLN A 33 10.66 7.93 3.51
CA GLN A 33 11.52 7.08 4.36
C GLN A 33 11.28 7.24 5.87
N TYR A 34 10.76 8.39 6.33
CA TYR A 34 10.55 8.69 7.75
C TYR A 34 9.13 9.10 8.11
N THR A 35 8.26 9.35 7.12
CA THR A 35 6.96 9.99 7.36
C THR A 35 5.87 9.46 6.44
N ILE A 36 4.65 9.44 6.96
CA ILE A 36 3.41 9.18 6.23
C ILE A 36 2.57 10.46 6.29
N PHE A 37 2.27 11.04 5.14
CA PHE A 37 1.38 12.19 5.02
C PHE A 37 0.04 11.78 4.40
N CYS A 38 -1.09 12.17 4.99
CA CYS A 38 -2.40 11.93 4.42
C CYS A 38 -2.87 13.12 3.59
N ASN A 39 -3.20 12.89 2.31
CA ASN A 39 -3.65 13.95 1.41
C ASN A 39 -5.10 14.39 1.63
N ASP A 40 -5.92 13.61 2.34
CA ASP A 40 -7.32 13.99 2.61
C ASP A 40 -7.47 14.79 3.93
N CYS A 41 -6.77 14.40 5.01
CA CYS A 41 -6.90 15.08 6.31
C CYS A 41 -5.68 15.92 6.73
N GLY A 42 -4.56 15.84 6.00
CA GLY A 42 -3.33 16.55 6.34
C GLY A 42 -2.54 15.97 7.51
N ALA A 43 -2.94 14.80 8.04
CA ALA A 43 -2.22 14.14 9.12
C ALA A 43 -0.81 13.71 8.70
N LEU A 44 0.17 13.97 9.56
CA LEU A 44 1.57 13.56 9.39
C LEU A 44 1.93 12.59 10.52
N ASN A 45 2.27 11.36 10.18
CA ASN A 45 2.76 10.34 11.10
C ASN A 45 4.22 10.03 10.80
N PHE A 46 5.02 9.71 11.82
CA PHE A 46 6.42 9.33 11.67
C PHE A 46 6.55 7.82 11.78
N TYR A 47 7.45 7.23 10.99
CA TYR A 47 7.92 5.89 11.27
C TYR A 47 8.89 6.00 12.45
N GLU A 48 8.42 5.77 13.68
CA GLU A 48 9.34 5.54 14.79
C GLU A 48 10.16 4.28 14.46
N ALA A 49 11.44 4.49 14.17
CA ALA A 49 12.41 3.42 14.07
C ALA A 49 12.70 2.95 15.50
N VAL A 50 11.95 1.92 15.93
CA VAL A 50 12.22 1.19 17.18
C VAL A 50 13.47 0.33 17.00
#